data_AF-A0A0L0SW82-F1
#
_entry.id   AF-A0A0L0SW82-F1
#
_cell.length_a   1.000
_cell.length_b   1.000
_cell.length_c   1.000
_cell.angle_alpha   90.00
_cell.angle_beta   90.00
_cell.angle_gamma   90.00
#
_symmetry.space_group_name_H-M   'P 1'
#
loop_
_entity.id
_entity.type
_entity.pdbx_description
1 polymer ?
#
loop_
_entity_poly.entity_id
_entity_poly.type
_entity_poly.pdbx_seq_one_letter_code
_entity_poly.pdbx_strand_id
1 'polypeptide(L)'
;MDPPHDPAESSPPAALELAVKWAGSHTSRIILVTGGALPVLPPTDPATTLVLDLASATVGDLKHALAGATRVPADAQKLLGLVRGKLPADDTNLAALDLKPGTTVRLMGTPVADRFVEPAPPPRGKKRGSEDEAQGGVEKRQVLAAPDDEDVDGGADEVEEVVDLVRLPHIMLLLEQYTRQTEINLIHAPRPGKRLLVLDLDHTIFDCRARGVRNRSDLLRPGTHDMLATLYAHYDLVIWSQTSWHALERKVTDMGLLTHPQYSISFVLDRTAMFEVTSPTRDTPHQVKPLAIIWARFPGIYAPHNTVHIDDLSRNFALNPRNGIKVSPWHVAKGAKAPDNECAKVTRYLVHLAGNVEDVTAVDHRKWRKFLPKK
;
A
#
# COMPACT_ATOMS: atom_id res chain seq x y z
N MET A 1 24.31 4.84 -63.86
CA MET A 1 24.43 5.05 -62.40
C MET A 1 23.05 5.44 -61.92
N ASP A 2 22.29 4.44 -61.50
CA ASP A 2 20.99 4.68 -60.87
C ASP A 2 21.21 5.17 -59.43
N PRO A 3 20.39 6.10 -58.92
CA PRO A 3 20.50 6.57 -57.54
C PRO A 3 20.13 5.44 -56.57
N PRO A 4 20.68 5.44 -55.34
CA PRO A 4 20.44 4.38 -54.38
C PRO A 4 18.98 4.36 -53.94
N HIS A 5 18.43 3.16 -53.93
CA HIS A 5 17.12 2.80 -53.40
C HIS A 5 17.08 3.13 -51.89
N ASP A 6 16.17 4.02 -51.47
CA ASP A 6 15.85 4.20 -50.06
C ASP A 6 15.37 2.86 -49.47
N PRO A 7 15.84 2.45 -48.27
CA PRO A 7 15.32 1.27 -47.61
C PRO A 7 13.87 1.54 -47.23
N ALA A 8 12.99 0.60 -47.61
CA ALA A 8 11.57 0.63 -47.34
C ALA A 8 11.27 1.08 -45.90
N GLU A 9 10.43 2.12 -45.77
CA GLU A 9 9.69 2.41 -44.54
C GLU A 9 9.02 1.11 -44.09
N SER A 10 9.55 0.50 -43.03
CA SER A 10 8.83 -0.55 -42.32
C SER A 10 7.54 0.06 -41.81
N SER A 11 6.40 -0.42 -42.31
CA SER A 11 5.09 0.03 -41.82
C SER A 11 5.06 -0.04 -40.28
N PRO A 12 4.58 1.00 -39.59
CA PRO A 12 4.52 0.99 -38.13
C PRO A 12 3.71 -0.23 -37.66
N PRO A 13 4.08 -0.85 -36.52
CA PRO A 13 3.34 -2.01 -36.00
C PRO A 13 1.87 -1.64 -35.84
N ALA A 14 0.97 -2.57 -36.17
CA ALA A 14 -0.46 -2.33 -36.05
C ALA A 14 -0.81 -2.03 -34.58
N ALA A 15 -1.09 -0.76 -34.30
CA ALA A 15 -1.45 -0.27 -32.99
C ALA A 15 -2.97 -0.08 -32.92
N LEU A 16 -3.58 -0.74 -31.95
CA LEU A 16 -5.00 -0.62 -31.65
C LEU A 16 -5.16 0.40 -30.52
N GLU A 17 -5.81 1.54 -30.80
CA GLU A 17 -6.08 2.56 -29.80
C GLU A 17 -7.45 2.34 -29.14
N LEU A 18 -7.47 2.30 -27.81
CA LEU A 18 -8.67 2.36 -26.97
C LEU A 18 -8.74 3.72 -26.26
N ALA A 19 -9.92 4.33 -26.27
CA ALA A 19 -10.19 5.52 -25.48
C ALA A 19 -10.90 5.13 -24.18
N VAL A 20 -10.27 5.35 -23.03
CA VAL A 20 -10.86 5.08 -21.72
C VAL A 20 -11.30 6.37 -21.04
N LYS A 21 -12.60 6.50 -20.84
CA LYS A 21 -13.21 7.68 -20.17
C LYS A 21 -13.45 7.39 -18.70
N TRP A 22 -13.01 8.32 -17.84
CA TRP A 22 -13.20 8.24 -16.38
C TRP A 22 -13.50 9.64 -15.79
N ALA A 23 -14.40 9.68 -14.80
CA ALA A 23 -14.82 10.87 -14.02
C ALA A 23 -14.81 12.23 -14.76
N GLY A 24 -15.93 12.57 -15.41
CA GLY A 24 -16.35 13.95 -15.73
C GLY A 24 -15.56 14.75 -16.79
N SER A 25 -14.30 14.44 -17.06
CA SER A 25 -13.49 15.14 -18.09
C SER A 25 -12.16 14.46 -18.45
N HIS A 26 -11.72 13.41 -17.75
CA HIS A 26 -10.44 12.76 -18.00
C HIS A 26 -10.57 11.59 -18.99
N THR A 27 -9.74 11.59 -20.04
CA THR A 27 -9.68 10.50 -21.03
C THR A 27 -8.28 9.94 -21.06
N SER A 28 -8.10 8.71 -20.58
CA SER A 28 -6.87 7.95 -20.80
C SER A 28 -6.90 7.29 -22.16
N ARG A 29 -5.82 7.41 -22.92
CA ARG A 29 -5.58 6.66 -24.14
C ARG A 29 -4.84 5.38 -23.80
N ILE A 30 -5.28 4.25 -24.32
CA ILE A 30 -4.54 2.99 -24.23
C ILE A 30 -4.16 2.59 -25.63
N ILE A 31 -2.88 2.40 -25.86
CA ILE A 31 -2.32 1.93 -27.11
C ILE A 31 -1.95 0.46 -26.92
N LEU A 32 -2.70 -0.42 -27.57
CA LEU A 32 -2.44 -1.85 -27.62
C LEU A 32 -1.59 -2.13 -28.85
N VAL A 33 -0.32 -2.48 -28.68
CA VAL A 33 0.60 -2.73 -29.80
C VAL A 33 0.65 -4.23 -30.12
N THR A 34 0.69 -4.59 -31.41
CA THR A 34 0.95 -5.97 -31.85
C THR A 34 2.38 -6.08 -32.37
N GLY A 35 3.25 -6.80 -31.66
CA GLY A 35 4.57 -7.22 -32.13
C GLY A 35 5.50 -6.09 -32.59
N GLY A 36 6.34 -5.58 -31.69
CA GLY A 36 7.40 -4.63 -32.03
C GLY A 36 7.80 -3.75 -30.84
N ALA A 37 8.96 -3.09 -30.95
CA ALA A 37 9.43 -2.15 -29.93
C ALA A 37 8.36 -1.08 -29.65
N LEU A 38 8.14 -0.81 -28.36
CA LEU A 38 7.17 0.19 -27.89
C LEU A 38 7.41 1.51 -28.63
N PRO A 39 6.36 2.13 -29.24
CA PRO A 39 6.53 3.39 -29.93
C PRO A 39 7.04 4.44 -28.94
N VAL A 40 8.12 5.14 -29.31
CA VAL A 40 8.62 6.29 -28.55
C VAL A 40 7.58 7.40 -28.70
N LEU A 41 6.75 7.58 -27.67
CA LEU A 41 5.73 8.62 -27.65
C LEU A 41 6.39 10.01 -27.60
N PRO A 42 5.88 11.01 -28.36
CA PRO A 42 6.39 12.37 -28.30
C PRO A 42 6.21 12.95 -26.89
N PRO A 43 7.14 13.81 -26.42
CA PRO A 43 7.20 14.30 -25.04
C PRO A 43 6.04 15.24 -24.62
N THR A 44 4.97 15.34 -25.40
CA THR A 44 3.90 16.34 -25.25
C THR A 44 2.59 15.84 -24.66
N ASP A 45 2.44 14.55 -24.31
CA ASP A 45 1.21 14.06 -23.66
C ASP A 45 1.54 13.33 -22.33
N PRO A 46 1.63 14.07 -21.21
CA PRO A 46 2.01 13.48 -19.93
C PRO A 46 0.78 12.83 -19.25
N ALA A 47 1.01 11.68 -18.62
CA ALA A 47 0.13 10.96 -17.70
C ALA A 47 -1.06 10.14 -18.26
N THR A 48 -1.53 10.36 -19.49
CA THR A 48 -2.79 9.73 -19.96
C THR A 48 -2.66 8.61 -20.99
N THR A 49 -1.46 8.33 -21.52
CA THR A 49 -1.25 7.26 -22.50
C THR A 49 -0.61 6.03 -21.88
N LEU A 50 -1.32 4.90 -21.87
CA LEU A 50 -0.82 3.59 -21.41
C LEU A 50 -0.51 2.71 -22.63
N VAL A 51 0.59 1.97 -22.61
CA VAL A 51 0.95 1.05 -23.70
C VAL A 51 1.02 -0.38 -23.17
N LEU A 52 0.32 -1.31 -23.83
CA LEU A 52 0.34 -2.74 -23.51
C LEU A 52 0.58 -3.56 -24.78
N ASP A 53 1.29 -4.68 -24.66
CA ASP A 53 1.44 -5.64 -25.76
C ASP A 53 0.19 -6.50 -25.87
N LEU A 54 -0.54 -6.36 -26.99
CA LEU A 54 -1.78 -7.09 -27.24
C LEU A 54 -1.57 -8.61 -27.26
N ALA A 55 -0.38 -9.09 -27.64
CA ALA A 55 -0.12 -10.52 -27.76
C ALA A 55 0.03 -11.21 -26.38
N SER A 56 0.52 -10.49 -25.38
CA SER A 56 0.81 -11.06 -24.05
C SER A 56 -0.06 -10.52 -22.91
N ALA A 57 -0.64 -9.33 -23.06
CA ALA A 57 -1.39 -8.70 -22.00
C ALA A 57 -2.76 -9.36 -21.78
N THR A 58 -3.16 -9.42 -20.52
CA THR A 58 -4.45 -9.96 -20.06
C THR A 58 -5.43 -8.85 -19.68
N VAL A 59 -6.70 -9.21 -19.47
CA VAL A 59 -7.71 -8.32 -18.86
C VAL A 59 -7.23 -7.82 -17.50
N GLY A 60 -6.56 -8.66 -16.72
CA GLY A 60 -5.91 -8.30 -15.48
C GLY A 60 -4.86 -7.20 -15.70
N ASP A 61 -3.93 -7.37 -16.64
CA ASP A 61 -2.90 -6.36 -16.92
C ASP A 61 -3.50 -5.00 -17.33
N LEU A 62 -4.56 -5.03 -18.15
CA LEU A 62 -5.31 -3.83 -18.52
C LEU A 62 -5.91 -3.14 -17.30
N LYS A 63 -6.54 -3.88 -16.40
CA LYS A 63 -7.10 -3.34 -15.16
C LYS A 63 -6.00 -2.76 -14.27
N HIS A 64 -4.86 -3.43 -14.13
CA HIS A 64 -3.75 -2.92 -13.32
C HIS A 64 -3.17 -1.62 -13.90
N ALA A 65 -2.96 -1.55 -15.21
CA ALA A 65 -2.50 -0.33 -15.88
C ALA A 65 -3.50 0.84 -15.70
N LEU A 66 -4.80 0.55 -15.82
CA LEU A 66 -5.86 1.53 -15.57
C LEU A 66 -5.95 1.96 -14.10
N ALA A 67 -5.61 1.08 -13.16
CA ALA A 67 -5.57 1.43 -11.75
C ALA A 67 -4.52 2.50 -11.49
N GLY A 68 -3.41 2.48 -12.23
CA GLY A 68 -2.40 3.54 -12.20
C GLY A 68 -2.94 4.87 -12.69
N ALA A 69 -3.52 4.90 -13.87
CA ALA A 69 -3.98 6.17 -14.45
C ALA A 69 -5.15 6.79 -13.67
N THR A 70 -6.02 5.98 -13.06
CA THR A 70 -7.28 6.45 -12.46
C THR A 70 -7.33 6.39 -10.94
N ARG A 71 -6.33 5.76 -10.29
CA ARG A 71 -6.34 5.42 -8.86
C ARG A 71 -7.53 4.56 -8.41
N VAL A 72 -8.24 3.92 -9.36
CA VAL A 72 -9.32 2.96 -9.09
C VAL A 72 -8.74 1.54 -9.14
N PRO A 73 -8.67 0.81 -8.02
CA PRO A 73 -8.09 -0.54 -8.01
C PRO A 73 -8.83 -1.53 -8.91
N ALA A 74 -8.07 -2.50 -9.46
CA ALA A 74 -8.50 -3.44 -10.50
C ALA A 74 -9.80 -4.19 -10.14
N ASP A 75 -9.96 -4.58 -8.89
CA ASP A 75 -11.12 -5.29 -8.34
C ASP A 75 -12.45 -4.51 -8.38
N ALA A 76 -12.42 -3.17 -8.31
CA ALA A 76 -13.62 -2.32 -8.43
C ALA A 76 -13.66 -1.50 -9.71
N GLN A 77 -12.82 -1.84 -10.69
CA GLN A 77 -12.99 -1.35 -12.05
C GLN A 77 -14.11 -2.10 -12.75
N LYS A 78 -15.08 -1.33 -13.24
CA LYS A 78 -16.08 -1.78 -14.19
C LYS A 78 -15.76 -1.16 -15.54
N LEU A 79 -15.22 -1.97 -16.45
CA LEU A 79 -14.83 -1.58 -17.81
C LEU A 79 -16.00 -1.77 -18.77
N LEU A 80 -16.89 -0.77 -18.83
CA LEU A 80 -18.07 -0.81 -19.67
C LEU A 80 -17.71 -0.54 -21.14
N GLY A 81 -18.13 -1.41 -22.05
CA GLY A 81 -17.85 -1.26 -23.48
C GLY A 81 -16.56 -1.93 -23.97
N LEU A 82 -15.81 -2.61 -23.08
CA LEU A 82 -14.65 -3.42 -23.49
C LEU A 82 -15.07 -4.66 -24.30
N VAL A 83 -16.12 -5.36 -23.84
CA VAL A 83 -16.75 -6.47 -24.57
C VAL A 83 -18.28 -6.35 -24.51
N ARG A 84 -18.97 -7.07 -25.39
CA ARG A 84 -20.43 -7.23 -25.28
C ARG A 84 -20.75 -8.22 -24.16
N GLY A 85 -21.39 -7.75 -23.10
CA GLY A 85 -21.86 -8.59 -21.99
C GLY A 85 -20.95 -8.53 -20.76
N LYS A 86 -20.82 -9.67 -20.06
CA LYS A 86 -20.02 -9.76 -18.83
C LYS A 86 -18.53 -9.63 -19.17
N LEU A 87 -17.79 -8.89 -18.35
CA LEU A 87 -16.35 -8.78 -18.48
C LEU A 87 -15.70 -10.17 -18.32
N PRO A 88 -14.74 -10.56 -19.18
CA PRO A 88 -14.04 -11.83 -19.07
C PRO A 88 -13.19 -11.91 -17.80
N ALA A 89 -12.71 -13.12 -17.49
CA ALA A 89 -11.84 -13.35 -16.35
C ALA A 89 -10.48 -12.65 -16.55
N ASP A 90 -9.80 -12.34 -15.44
CA ASP A 90 -8.60 -11.50 -15.45
C ASP A 90 -7.42 -12.17 -16.17
N ASP A 91 -7.42 -13.51 -16.28
CA ASP A 91 -6.45 -14.33 -17.03
C ASP A 91 -6.70 -14.35 -18.55
N THR A 92 -7.82 -13.79 -19.02
CA THR A 92 -8.16 -13.78 -20.43
C THR A 92 -7.22 -12.85 -21.20
N ASN A 93 -6.58 -13.36 -22.26
CA ASN A 93 -5.70 -12.59 -23.13
C ASN A 93 -6.49 -11.52 -23.91
N LEU A 94 -5.97 -10.29 -23.98
CA LEU A 94 -6.60 -9.17 -24.68
C LEU A 94 -6.78 -9.43 -26.18
N ALA A 95 -5.89 -10.20 -26.82
CA ALA A 95 -6.02 -10.60 -28.22
C ALA A 95 -7.30 -11.43 -28.49
N ALA A 96 -7.85 -12.11 -27.48
CA ALA A 96 -9.06 -12.92 -27.61
C ALA A 96 -10.35 -12.09 -27.59
N LEU A 97 -10.28 -10.77 -27.35
CA LEU A 97 -11.44 -9.92 -27.10
C LEU A 97 -12.07 -9.27 -28.34
N ASP A 98 -11.56 -9.56 -29.55
CA ASP A 98 -12.01 -8.99 -30.84
C ASP A 98 -12.24 -7.47 -30.79
N LEU A 99 -11.26 -6.77 -30.19
CA LEU A 99 -11.33 -5.33 -29.96
C LEU A 99 -11.17 -4.57 -31.29
N LYS A 100 -12.10 -3.66 -31.58
CA LYS A 100 -12.08 -2.86 -32.81
C LYS A 100 -11.35 -1.53 -32.61
N PRO A 101 -10.67 -0.99 -33.64
CA PRO A 101 -10.09 0.35 -33.58
C PRO A 101 -11.11 1.40 -33.17
N GLY A 102 -10.76 2.28 -32.22
CA GLY A 102 -11.64 3.33 -31.71
C GLY A 102 -12.66 2.86 -30.67
N THR A 103 -12.53 1.64 -30.13
CA THR A 103 -13.36 1.17 -29.02
C THR A 103 -13.24 2.13 -27.83
N THR A 104 -14.39 2.67 -27.40
CA THR A 104 -14.47 3.56 -26.24
C THR A 104 -14.91 2.75 -25.02
N VAL A 105 -14.05 2.70 -24.01
CA VAL A 105 -14.32 2.04 -22.73
C VAL A 105 -14.67 3.11 -21.70
N ARG A 106 -15.73 2.90 -20.92
CA ARG A 106 -16.06 3.75 -19.78
C ARG A 106 -15.68 3.02 -18.50
N LEU A 107 -14.75 3.59 -17.74
CA LEU A 107 -14.36 3.07 -16.43
C LEU A 107 -15.31 3.64 -15.36
N MET A 108 -15.94 2.76 -14.59
CA MET A 108 -16.59 3.13 -13.33
C MET A 108 -15.90 2.44 -12.16
N GLY A 109 -15.73 3.16 -11.06
CA GLY A 109 -15.22 2.62 -9.82
C GLY A 109 -14.81 3.73 -8.85
N THR A 110 -14.66 3.36 -7.59
CA THR A 110 -14.29 4.28 -6.51
C THR A 110 -12.77 4.26 -6.31
N PRO A 111 -12.07 5.41 -6.35
CA PRO A 111 -10.65 5.50 -6.07
C PRO A 111 -10.26 4.94 -4.70
N VAL A 112 -9.01 4.46 -4.54
CA VAL A 112 -8.48 3.94 -3.27
C VAL A 112 -8.78 4.85 -2.08
N ALA A 113 -8.57 6.16 -2.27
CA ALA A 113 -8.73 7.17 -1.22
C ALA A 113 -10.17 7.23 -0.66
N ASP A 114 -11.16 6.93 -1.50
CA ASP A 114 -12.59 7.09 -1.21
C ASP A 114 -13.27 5.78 -0.80
N ARG A 115 -12.56 4.63 -0.84
CA ARG A 115 -13.11 3.31 -0.50
C ARG A 115 -13.25 3.06 1.00
N PHE A 116 -12.68 3.90 1.86
CA PHE A 116 -12.80 3.75 3.32
C PHE A 116 -13.91 4.65 3.87
N VAL A 117 -14.97 4.01 4.37
CA VAL A 117 -15.93 4.66 5.25
C VAL A 117 -15.42 4.44 6.68
N GLU A 118 -14.99 5.51 7.35
CA GLU A 118 -14.72 5.43 8.79
C GLU A 118 -15.96 4.86 9.49
N PRO A 119 -15.83 3.92 10.45
CA PRO A 119 -16.97 3.49 11.23
C PRO A 119 -17.56 4.73 11.91
N ALA A 120 -18.76 5.11 11.47
CA ALA A 120 -19.43 6.32 11.91
C ALA A 120 -19.53 6.32 13.44
N PRO A 121 -19.30 7.46 14.12
CA PRO A 121 -19.66 7.55 15.52
C PRO A 121 -21.18 7.29 15.63
N PRO A 122 -21.64 6.41 16.54
CA PRO A 122 -23.07 6.22 16.72
C PRO A 122 -23.72 7.55 17.06
N PRO A 123 -24.99 7.78 16.64
CA PRO A 123 -25.68 9.02 16.91
C PRO A 123 -25.60 9.31 18.41
N ARG A 124 -25.13 10.52 18.75
CA ARG A 124 -25.01 10.98 20.14
C ARG A 124 -26.35 10.72 20.83
N GLY A 125 -26.35 9.76 21.75
CA GLY A 125 -27.55 9.39 22.50
C GLY A 125 -28.18 10.65 23.10
N LYS A 126 -29.44 10.88 22.75
CA LYS A 126 -30.29 11.87 23.43
C LYS A 126 -30.21 11.58 24.93
N LYS A 127 -30.01 12.64 25.71
CA LYS A 127 -30.08 12.62 27.17
C LYS A 127 -31.38 11.92 27.60
N ARG A 128 -31.25 11.03 28.59
CA ARG A 128 -32.37 10.43 29.31
C ARG A 128 -33.30 11.51 29.86
N GLY A 129 -34.59 11.36 29.59
CA GLY A 129 -35.69 12.06 30.25
C GLY A 129 -36.96 11.23 30.08
N SER A 130 -37.42 10.66 31.19
CA SER A 130 -38.77 10.18 31.58
C SER A 130 -39.81 9.80 30.50
N GLU A 131 -40.30 8.56 30.60
CA GLU A 131 -41.69 8.04 30.52
C GLU A 131 -42.71 8.81 29.65
N ASP A 132 -43.22 8.17 28.58
CA ASP A 132 -44.57 7.59 28.52
C ASP A 132 -44.86 6.91 27.15
N GLU A 133 -45.83 6.01 27.16
CA GLU A 133 -46.28 5.09 26.11
C GLU A 133 -46.69 5.75 24.77
N ALA A 134 -46.46 5.05 23.64
CA ALA A 134 -47.49 4.69 22.65
C ALA A 134 -46.91 4.11 21.35
N GLN A 135 -47.71 3.23 20.76
CA GLN A 135 -47.50 2.42 19.56
C GLN A 135 -47.24 3.21 18.26
N GLY A 136 -46.65 2.55 17.26
CA GLY A 136 -46.82 2.90 15.85
C GLY A 136 -45.57 2.71 15.00
N GLY A 137 -45.55 1.67 14.16
CA GLY A 137 -44.36 1.19 13.47
C GLY A 137 -43.91 2.00 12.25
N VAL A 138 -42.67 1.76 11.82
CA VAL A 138 -42.18 2.03 10.45
C VAL A 138 -41.08 1.02 10.08
N GLU A 139 -41.36 0.30 8.99
CA GLU A 139 -40.51 -0.32 7.97
C GLU A 139 -39.04 -0.72 8.27
N LYS A 140 -38.79 -2.03 8.11
CA LYS A 140 -37.48 -2.66 8.00
C LYS A 140 -36.73 -2.14 6.77
N ARG A 141 -35.68 -1.35 6.97
CA ARG A 141 -34.63 -1.15 5.95
C ARG A 141 -33.44 -2.02 6.32
N GLN A 142 -33.27 -3.10 5.56
CA GLN A 142 -32.18 -4.07 5.66
C GLN A 142 -30.86 -3.35 5.32
N VAL A 143 -30.09 -2.97 6.34
CA VAL A 143 -28.69 -2.58 6.19
C VAL A 143 -27.90 -3.87 6.33
N LEU A 144 -27.31 -4.33 5.23
CA LEU A 144 -26.36 -5.43 5.21
C LEU A 144 -25.19 -5.04 6.13
N ALA A 145 -25.12 -5.69 7.30
CA ALA A 145 -23.97 -5.60 8.17
C ALA A 145 -22.72 -6.03 7.39
N ALA A 146 -21.67 -5.22 7.45
CA ALA A 146 -20.34 -5.66 7.06
C ALA A 146 -19.99 -6.90 7.91
N PRO A 147 -19.37 -7.94 7.32
CA PRO A 147 -19.10 -9.17 8.04
C PRO A 147 -18.22 -8.86 9.26
N ASP A 148 -18.66 -9.39 10.40
CA ASP A 148 -17.89 -9.48 11.62
C ASP A 148 -16.60 -10.26 11.29
N ASP A 149 -15.46 -9.56 11.24
CA ASP A 149 -14.15 -10.22 11.30
C ASP A 149 -13.99 -10.73 12.73
N GLU A 150 -14.54 -11.91 12.98
CA GLU A 150 -14.26 -12.70 14.18
C GLU A 150 -12.75 -12.84 14.36
N ASP A 151 -12.31 -12.51 15.57
CA ASP A 151 -10.95 -12.66 16.05
C ASP A 151 -10.49 -14.12 15.92
N VAL A 152 -9.84 -14.48 14.80
CA VAL A 152 -9.01 -15.68 14.72
C VAL A 152 -7.71 -15.40 15.48
N ASP A 153 -7.78 -15.57 16.79
CA ASP A 153 -6.62 -15.84 17.63
C ASP A 153 -6.01 -17.19 17.19
N GLY A 154 -4.69 -17.19 16.94
CA GLY A 154 -3.94 -18.44 16.72
C GLY A 154 -3.73 -18.87 15.26
N GLY A 155 -3.30 -17.98 14.37
CA GLY A 155 -2.62 -18.40 13.14
C GLY A 155 -1.18 -18.81 13.45
N ALA A 156 -0.89 -20.11 13.47
CA ALA A 156 0.46 -20.66 13.49
C ALA A 156 1.35 -19.93 12.48
N ASP A 157 2.66 -19.86 12.75
CA ASP A 157 3.67 -19.45 11.78
C ASP A 157 3.58 -20.35 10.53
N GLU A 158 2.68 -20.01 9.61
CA GLU A 158 2.71 -20.54 8.26
C GLU A 158 4.04 -20.05 7.70
N VAL A 159 4.97 -20.98 7.58
CA VAL A 159 6.19 -20.81 6.82
C VAL A 159 5.73 -20.65 5.38
N GLU A 160 5.31 -19.43 5.01
CA GLU A 160 4.99 -19.12 3.63
C GLU A 160 6.25 -19.46 2.83
N GLU A 161 6.10 -20.44 1.94
CA GLU A 161 7.06 -20.67 0.88
C GLU A 161 7.34 -19.30 0.26
N VAL A 162 8.60 -18.86 0.33
CA VAL A 162 8.98 -17.52 -0.12
C VAL A 162 8.95 -17.57 -1.65
N VAL A 163 7.76 -17.51 -2.22
CA VAL A 163 7.59 -17.11 -3.60
C VAL A 163 8.21 -15.73 -3.68
N ASP A 164 9.22 -15.58 -4.52
CA ASP A 164 9.82 -14.28 -4.79
C ASP A 164 8.82 -13.48 -5.65
N LEU A 165 7.76 -12.98 -5.00
CA LEU A 165 6.67 -12.24 -5.61
C LEU A 165 7.20 -11.05 -6.43
N VAL A 166 8.33 -10.48 -6.01
CA VAL A 166 8.99 -9.36 -6.66
C VAL A 166 9.44 -9.71 -8.08
N ARG A 167 9.68 -10.99 -8.39
CA ARG A 167 10.08 -11.45 -9.74
C ARG A 167 8.91 -11.67 -10.69
N LEU A 168 7.67 -11.61 -10.20
CA LEU A 168 6.50 -11.80 -11.06
C LEU A 168 6.32 -10.55 -11.96
N PRO A 169 6.20 -10.69 -13.29
CA PRO A 169 6.16 -9.54 -14.20
C PRO A 169 5.09 -8.51 -13.86
N HIS A 170 3.88 -8.95 -13.49
CA HIS A 170 2.79 -8.05 -13.11
C HIS A 170 3.09 -7.26 -11.81
N ILE A 171 3.78 -7.88 -10.84
CA ILE A 171 4.21 -7.20 -9.60
C ILE A 171 5.30 -6.17 -9.90
N MET A 172 6.23 -6.47 -10.81
CA MET A 172 7.25 -5.50 -11.24
C MET A 172 6.61 -4.27 -11.91
N LEU A 173 5.60 -4.47 -12.77
CA LEU A 173 4.85 -3.38 -13.39
C LEU A 173 4.12 -2.53 -12.36
N LEU A 174 3.47 -3.15 -11.38
CA LEU A 174 2.84 -2.44 -10.26
C LEU A 174 3.88 -1.64 -9.48
N LEU A 175 5.04 -2.22 -9.20
CA LEU A 175 6.09 -1.55 -8.46
C LEU A 175 6.62 -0.32 -9.20
N GLU A 176 6.90 -0.43 -10.50
CA GLU A 176 7.34 0.69 -11.34
C GLU A 176 6.28 1.79 -11.40
N GLN A 177 5.02 1.40 -11.57
CA GLN A 177 3.89 2.33 -11.59
C GLN A 177 3.78 3.10 -10.28
N TYR A 178 3.70 2.40 -9.15
CA TYR A 178 3.57 3.05 -7.84
C TYR A 178 4.80 3.87 -7.47
N THR A 179 5.99 3.45 -7.89
CA THR A 179 7.23 4.24 -7.74
C THR A 179 7.13 5.58 -8.47
N ARG A 180 6.59 5.60 -9.70
CA ARG A 180 6.40 6.85 -10.45
C ARG A 180 5.31 7.76 -9.88
N GLN A 181 4.28 7.18 -9.28
CA GLN A 181 3.07 7.90 -8.85
C GLN A 181 3.11 8.37 -7.40
N THR A 182 3.89 7.70 -6.56
CA THR A 182 3.98 8.03 -5.13
C THR A 182 4.79 9.30 -4.97
N GLU A 183 4.12 10.36 -4.53
CA GLU A 183 4.77 11.60 -4.11
C GLU A 183 5.18 11.49 -2.64
N ILE A 184 6.48 11.65 -2.37
CA ILE A 184 7.01 11.68 -1.00
C ILE A 184 7.25 13.12 -0.58
N ASN A 185 6.34 13.62 0.26
CA ASN A 185 6.43 14.95 0.86
C ASN A 185 7.35 14.91 2.10
N LEU A 186 8.54 15.47 1.96
CA LEU A 186 9.52 15.53 3.05
C LEU A 186 9.10 16.55 4.11
N ILE A 187 9.02 16.09 5.35
CA ILE A 187 8.92 16.91 6.55
C ILE A 187 10.33 17.25 7.03
N HIS A 188 11.23 16.25 7.06
CA HIS A 188 12.65 16.42 7.38
C HIS A 188 13.52 15.63 6.40
N ALA A 189 14.62 16.25 5.96
CA ALA A 189 15.56 15.64 5.01
C ALA A 189 16.29 14.43 5.62
N PRO A 190 16.68 13.44 4.80
CA PRO A 190 17.58 12.36 5.21
C PRO A 190 18.85 12.89 5.85
N ARG A 191 19.33 12.24 6.91
CA ARG A 191 20.53 12.66 7.65
C ARG A 191 21.73 11.81 7.22
N PRO A 192 22.92 12.41 7.02
CA PRO A 192 24.11 11.69 6.58
C PRO A 192 24.43 10.48 7.47
N GLY A 193 24.63 9.32 6.84
CA GLY A 193 25.01 8.07 7.50
C GLY A 193 23.93 7.41 8.36
N LYS A 194 22.69 7.91 8.36
CA LYS A 194 21.58 7.27 9.07
C LYS A 194 20.94 6.18 8.21
N ARG A 195 20.51 5.12 8.89
CA ARG A 195 19.73 4.02 8.31
C ARG A 195 18.27 4.45 8.18
N LEU A 196 17.42 3.64 7.56
CA LEU A 196 15.98 3.91 7.47
C LEU A 196 15.18 2.96 8.37
N LEU A 197 14.28 3.52 9.19
CA LEU A 197 13.23 2.80 9.90
C LEU A 197 11.88 3.19 9.33
N VAL A 198 11.20 2.23 8.69
CA VAL A 198 9.80 2.34 8.29
C VAL A 198 8.94 1.67 9.36
N LEU A 199 7.99 2.42 9.92
CA LEU A 199 7.19 1.99 11.06
C LEU A 199 5.71 2.04 10.71
N ASP A 200 5.03 0.92 10.85
CA ASP A 200 3.57 0.88 10.82
C ASP A 200 2.95 1.59 12.04
N LEU A 201 1.69 1.99 11.92
CA LEU A 201 0.98 2.76 12.92
C LEU A 201 -0.03 1.92 13.71
N ASP A 202 -1.10 1.48 13.04
CA ASP A 202 -2.27 0.85 13.66
C ASP A 202 -1.93 -0.56 14.14
N HIS A 203 -2.18 -0.83 15.42
CA HIS A 203 -1.76 -2.04 16.14
C HIS A 203 -0.25 -2.26 16.24
N THR A 204 0.60 -1.46 15.59
CA THR A 204 2.05 -1.51 15.81
C THR A 204 2.49 -0.62 16.97
N ILE A 205 2.23 0.68 16.89
CA ILE A 205 2.52 1.68 17.95
C ILE A 205 1.29 2.41 18.46
N PHE A 206 0.10 2.13 17.92
CA PHE A 206 -1.13 2.84 18.25
C PHE A 206 -2.35 1.91 18.24
N ASP A 207 -3.23 2.01 19.22
CA ASP A 207 -4.51 1.27 19.20
C ASP A 207 -5.61 2.10 18.52
N CYS A 208 -5.89 1.80 17.26
CA CYS A 208 -6.91 2.50 16.47
C CYS A 208 -8.35 2.08 16.79
N ARG A 209 -8.54 0.97 17.51
CA ARG A 209 -9.88 0.43 17.86
C ARG A 209 -10.34 0.89 19.24
N ALA A 210 -9.43 1.31 20.11
CA ALA A 210 -9.76 1.80 21.44
C ALA A 210 -10.70 3.02 21.38
N ARG A 211 -11.74 2.97 22.24
CA ARG A 211 -12.77 4.02 22.37
C ARG A 211 -12.80 4.56 23.79
N GLY A 212 -13.34 5.77 23.96
CA GLY A 212 -13.54 6.36 25.29
C GLY A 212 -12.27 6.80 26.02
N VAL A 213 -11.12 6.78 25.34
CA VAL A 213 -9.84 7.24 25.90
C VAL A 213 -9.83 8.78 25.94
N ARG A 214 -9.54 9.34 27.12
CA ARG A 214 -9.59 10.79 27.35
C ARG A 214 -8.41 11.52 26.70
N ASN A 215 -7.19 11.01 26.86
CA ASN A 215 -5.99 11.58 26.24
C ASN A 215 -5.57 10.70 25.06
N ARG A 216 -5.46 11.29 23.87
CA ARG A 216 -5.09 10.57 22.65
C ARG A 216 -3.70 9.94 22.73
N SER A 217 -2.80 10.51 23.53
CA SER A 217 -1.47 9.95 23.76
C SER A 217 -1.51 8.60 24.48
N ASP A 218 -2.57 8.31 25.25
CA ASP A 218 -2.72 7.02 25.96
C ASP A 218 -3.04 5.85 24.99
N LEU A 219 -3.35 6.17 23.73
CA LEU A 219 -3.54 5.18 22.67
C LEU A 219 -2.21 4.65 22.13
N LEU A 220 -1.11 5.39 22.35
CA LEU A 220 0.23 4.95 21.96
C LEU A 220 0.64 3.73 22.77
N ARG A 221 1.41 2.85 22.12
CA ARG A 221 2.04 1.73 22.77
C ARG A 221 3.04 2.25 23.81
N PRO A 222 3.05 1.71 25.04
CA PRO A 222 3.98 2.14 26.08
C PRO A 222 5.44 2.15 25.59
N GLY A 223 6.13 3.28 25.81
CA GLY A 223 7.53 3.47 25.40
C GLY A 223 7.73 3.88 23.94
N THR A 224 6.68 4.24 23.18
CA THR A 224 6.82 4.69 21.78
C THR A 224 7.77 5.88 21.63
N HIS A 225 7.59 6.96 22.41
CA HIS A 225 8.46 8.13 22.31
C HIS A 225 9.92 7.82 22.70
N ASP A 226 10.13 7.03 23.76
CA ASP A 226 11.47 6.61 24.20
C ASP A 226 12.17 5.77 23.12
N MET A 227 11.43 4.86 22.48
CA MET A 227 11.91 4.06 21.35
C MET A 227 12.32 4.98 20.19
N LEU A 228 11.43 5.87 19.74
CA LEU A 228 11.71 6.76 18.62
C LEU A 228 12.88 7.71 18.90
N ALA A 229 12.94 8.30 20.09
CA ALA A 229 14.05 9.17 20.51
C ALA A 229 15.39 8.42 20.52
N THR A 230 15.41 7.19 21.04
CA THR A 230 16.63 6.36 21.06
C THR A 230 17.06 5.97 19.64
N LEU A 231 16.10 5.53 18.81
CA LEU A 231 16.39 5.06 17.46
C LEU A 231 16.72 6.19 16.50
N TYR A 232 16.27 7.42 16.77
CA TYR A 232 16.61 8.59 15.97
C TYR A 232 18.12 8.85 15.91
N ALA A 233 18.90 8.42 16.90
CA ALA A 233 20.36 8.48 16.85
C ALA A 233 20.96 7.64 15.70
N HIS A 234 20.23 6.65 15.18
CA HIS A 234 20.72 5.66 14.21
C HIS A 234 19.91 5.61 12.92
N TYR A 235 18.62 5.93 12.99
CA TYR A 235 17.66 5.79 11.90
C TYR A 235 16.93 7.10 11.62
N ASP A 236 16.77 7.42 10.34
CA ASP A 236 15.71 8.29 9.85
C ASP A 236 14.37 7.57 9.97
N LEU A 237 13.35 8.29 10.43
CA LEU A 237 12.09 7.72 10.88
C LEU A 237 10.98 8.01 9.88
N VAL A 238 10.29 6.98 9.41
CA VAL A 238 9.16 7.07 8.49
C VAL A 238 7.98 6.33 9.07
N ILE A 239 6.79 6.93 8.98
CA ILE A 239 5.54 6.26 9.33
C ILE A 239 4.84 5.84 8.04
N TRP A 240 4.47 4.58 7.91
CA TRP A 240 3.70 4.09 6.77
C TRP A 240 2.45 3.35 7.25
N SER A 241 1.28 3.97 7.06
CA SER A 241 0.00 3.48 7.56
C SER A 241 -0.94 3.07 6.42
N GLN A 242 -1.67 1.98 6.58
CA GLN A 242 -2.74 1.55 5.66
C GLN A 242 -4.04 2.34 5.88
N THR A 243 -3.95 3.67 6.01
CA THR A 243 -5.10 4.58 6.18
C THR A 243 -5.08 5.68 5.14
N SER A 244 -6.16 6.45 5.00
CA SER A 244 -6.15 7.66 4.16
C SER A 244 -5.23 8.74 4.73
N TRP A 245 -4.72 9.63 3.87
CA TRP A 245 -3.92 10.78 4.25
C TRP A 245 -4.53 11.59 5.40
N HIS A 246 -5.79 11.98 5.31
CA HIS A 246 -6.47 12.78 6.33
C HIS A 246 -6.51 12.08 7.70
N ALA A 247 -6.75 10.77 7.72
CA ALA A 247 -6.76 10.00 8.96
C ALA A 247 -5.34 9.84 9.52
N LEU A 248 -4.36 9.61 8.64
CA LEU A 248 -2.95 9.51 9.02
C LEU A 248 -2.45 10.81 9.62
N GLU A 249 -2.64 11.93 8.94
CA GLU A 249 -2.24 13.28 9.38
C GLU A 249 -2.81 13.61 10.77
N ARG A 250 -4.11 13.37 10.96
CA ARG A 250 -4.76 13.55 12.27
C ARG A 250 -4.11 12.69 13.34
N LYS A 251 -3.90 11.39 13.07
CA LYS A 251 -3.29 10.45 14.03
C LYS A 251 -1.89 10.89 14.44
N VAL A 252 -1.00 11.15 13.49
CA VAL A 252 0.40 11.49 13.80
C VAL A 252 0.52 12.86 14.50
N THR A 253 -0.41 13.78 14.23
CA THR A 253 -0.49 15.08 14.90
C THR A 253 -1.04 14.95 16.32
N ASP A 254 -2.19 14.30 16.49
CA ASP A 254 -2.88 14.15 17.78
C ASP A 254 -2.05 13.36 18.81
N MET A 255 -1.18 12.46 18.34
CA MET A 255 -0.25 11.68 19.16
C MET A 255 1.10 12.39 19.40
N GLY A 256 1.29 13.61 18.89
CA GLY A 256 2.54 14.36 19.06
C GLY A 256 3.75 13.71 18.37
N LEU A 257 3.55 12.84 17.38
CA LEU A 257 4.64 12.17 16.69
C LEU A 257 5.45 13.13 15.81
N LEU A 258 4.81 14.21 15.33
CA LEU A 258 5.46 15.21 14.47
C LEU A 258 6.14 16.35 15.23
N THR A 259 5.88 16.50 16.54
CA THR A 259 6.30 17.68 17.33
C THR A 259 7.17 17.32 18.53
N HIS A 260 7.60 16.07 18.66
CA HIS A 260 8.41 15.62 19.77
C HIS A 260 9.83 16.25 19.72
N PRO A 261 10.37 16.77 20.84
CA PRO A 261 11.63 17.53 20.82
C PRO A 261 12.89 16.66 20.59
N GLN A 262 12.80 15.34 20.78
CA GLN A 262 13.96 14.44 20.74
C GLN A 262 14.11 13.65 19.44
N TYR A 263 13.17 13.75 18.51
CA TYR A 263 13.26 13.08 17.22
C TYR A 263 12.44 13.82 16.16
N SER A 264 12.65 13.46 14.89
CA SER A 264 11.89 14.03 13.79
C SER A 264 11.51 12.93 12.80
N ILE A 265 10.28 13.00 12.28
CA ILE A 265 9.79 12.08 11.25
C ILE A 265 10.14 12.66 9.88
N SER A 266 10.87 11.92 9.04
CA SER A 266 11.32 12.39 7.73
C SER A 266 10.16 12.61 6.76
N PHE A 267 9.23 11.66 6.70
CA PHE A 267 7.99 11.75 5.93
C PHE A 267 7.01 10.66 6.40
N VAL A 268 5.77 10.75 5.93
CA VAL A 268 4.75 9.72 6.18
C VAL A 268 4.16 9.24 4.87
N LEU A 269 3.78 7.97 4.80
CA LEU A 269 3.10 7.35 3.66
C LEU A 269 1.77 6.78 4.11
N ASP A 270 0.76 6.96 3.27
CA ASP A 270 -0.59 6.48 3.51
C ASP A 270 -0.88 5.25 2.61
N ARG A 271 -2.13 4.80 2.60
CA ARG A 271 -2.56 3.65 1.80
C ARG A 271 -2.40 3.85 0.29
N THR A 272 -2.25 5.08 -0.21
CA THR A 272 -2.14 5.34 -1.65
C THR A 272 -0.79 4.91 -2.22
N ALA A 273 0.22 4.72 -1.36
CA ALA A 273 1.50 4.11 -1.72
C ALA A 273 1.47 2.57 -1.67
N MET A 274 0.33 1.96 -1.30
CA MET A 274 0.16 0.51 -1.16
C MET A 274 -0.64 -0.07 -2.33
N PHE A 275 -0.37 -1.32 -2.69
CA PHE A 275 -1.14 -2.07 -3.68
C PHE A 275 -1.39 -3.51 -3.24
N GLU A 276 -2.32 -4.17 -3.93
CA GLU A 276 -2.70 -5.55 -3.64
C GLU A 276 -1.84 -6.52 -4.42
N VAL A 277 -1.48 -7.61 -3.74
CA VAL A 277 -0.84 -8.78 -4.35
C VAL A 277 -1.59 -10.02 -3.90
N THR A 278 -1.55 -11.04 -4.75
CA THR A 278 -2.06 -12.37 -4.42
C THR A 278 -0.88 -13.32 -4.41
N SER A 279 -0.64 -13.98 -3.28
CA SER A 279 0.41 -15.02 -3.23
C SER A 279 -0.12 -16.28 -3.92
N PRO A 280 0.71 -17.06 -4.64
CA PRO A 280 0.31 -18.38 -5.12
C PRO A 280 -0.15 -19.33 -4.00
N THR A 281 0.29 -19.07 -2.76
CA THR A 281 -0.07 -19.86 -1.57
C THR A 281 -1.32 -19.33 -0.84
N ARG A 282 -1.87 -18.19 -1.25
CA ARG A 282 -3.06 -17.58 -0.64
C ARG A 282 -4.02 -17.07 -1.71
N ASP A 283 -5.23 -17.62 -1.68
CA ASP A 283 -6.29 -17.20 -2.62
C ASP A 283 -6.84 -15.79 -2.33
N THR A 284 -6.52 -15.20 -1.17
CA THR A 284 -6.98 -13.86 -0.79
C THR A 284 -5.95 -12.78 -1.11
N PRO A 285 -6.32 -11.76 -1.93
CA PRO A 285 -5.48 -10.59 -2.14
C PRO A 285 -5.20 -9.86 -0.83
N HIS A 286 -4.01 -9.29 -0.70
CA HIS A 286 -3.64 -8.47 0.44
C HIS A 286 -2.77 -7.29 0.02
N GLN A 287 -2.84 -6.22 0.81
CA GLN A 287 -2.07 -5.00 0.57
C GLN A 287 -0.62 -5.17 1.05
N VAL A 288 0.32 -4.54 0.33
CA VAL A 288 1.75 -4.54 0.66
C VAL A 288 2.30 -3.10 0.75
N LYS A 289 3.38 -2.94 1.52
CA LYS A 289 4.18 -1.71 1.67
C LYS A 289 5.55 -1.92 1.02
N PRO A 290 5.66 -1.75 -0.31
CA PRO A 290 6.87 -2.02 -1.06
C PRO A 290 7.95 -0.97 -0.77
N LEU A 291 8.96 -1.36 0.01
CA LEU A 291 10.07 -0.45 0.36
C LEU A 291 10.85 0.08 -0.85
N ALA A 292 10.79 -0.61 -2.00
CA ALA A 292 11.45 -0.16 -3.22
C ALA A 292 10.90 1.17 -3.76
N ILE A 293 9.66 1.54 -3.42
CA ILE A 293 9.14 2.90 -3.71
C ILE A 293 10.02 3.95 -3.01
N ILE A 294 10.39 3.72 -1.76
CA ILE A 294 11.24 4.62 -0.99
C ILE A 294 12.67 4.61 -1.55
N TRP A 295 13.24 3.42 -1.80
CA TRP A 295 14.61 3.29 -2.29
C TRP A 295 14.81 3.97 -3.65
N ALA A 296 13.85 3.85 -4.55
CA ALA A 296 13.88 4.52 -5.85
C ALA A 296 13.85 6.05 -5.73
N ARG A 297 13.21 6.60 -4.69
CA ARG A 297 13.13 8.05 -4.47
C ARG A 297 14.38 8.64 -3.82
N PHE A 298 15.15 7.83 -3.10
CA PHE A 298 16.37 8.24 -2.37
C PHE A 298 17.58 7.37 -2.76
N PRO A 299 17.97 7.37 -4.05
CA PRO A 299 19.07 6.53 -4.53
C PRO A 299 20.38 6.89 -3.84
N GLY A 300 21.13 5.87 -3.43
CA GLY A 300 22.41 6.03 -2.73
C GLY A 300 22.30 6.42 -1.24
N ILE A 301 21.09 6.70 -0.75
CA ILE A 301 20.85 7.01 0.67
C ILE A 301 20.22 5.80 1.35
N TYR A 302 19.10 5.30 0.82
CA TYR A 302 18.38 4.15 1.36
C TYR A 302 18.35 3.00 0.36
N ALA A 303 18.52 1.79 0.87
CA ALA A 303 18.58 0.55 0.11
C ALA A 303 18.20 -0.63 1.02
N PRO A 304 18.05 -1.86 0.47
CA PRO A 304 17.73 -3.02 1.29
C PRO A 304 18.67 -3.21 2.49
N HIS A 305 19.99 -3.04 2.29
CA HIS A 305 20.99 -3.32 3.33
C HIS A 305 20.92 -2.42 4.56
N ASN A 306 20.30 -1.24 4.46
CA ASN A 306 20.22 -0.25 5.54
C ASN A 306 18.79 0.15 5.93
N THR A 307 17.77 -0.60 5.48
CA THR A 307 16.36 -0.31 5.77
C THR A 307 15.73 -1.42 6.61
N VAL A 308 15.05 -1.07 7.68
CA VAL A 308 14.23 -2.00 8.48
C VAL A 308 12.77 -1.56 8.46
N HIS A 309 11.85 -2.52 8.44
CA HIS A 309 10.41 -2.28 8.44
C HIS A 309 9.75 -3.02 9.61
N ILE A 310 9.13 -2.28 10.51
CA ILE A 310 8.41 -2.80 11.68
C ILE A 310 6.91 -2.73 11.41
N ASP A 311 6.23 -3.87 11.50
CA ASP A 311 4.80 -4.02 11.26
C ASP A 311 4.27 -5.21 12.07
N ASP A 312 3.03 -5.19 12.53
CA ASP A 312 2.42 -6.34 13.20
C ASP A 312 1.98 -7.43 12.20
N LEU A 313 1.81 -7.06 10.93
CA LEU A 313 1.34 -7.91 9.85
C LEU A 313 2.46 -8.25 8.86
N SER A 314 2.92 -9.50 8.87
CA SER A 314 4.02 -9.93 7.98
C SER A 314 3.72 -9.78 6.49
N ARG A 315 2.45 -9.89 6.11
CA ARG A 315 2.00 -9.68 4.74
C ARG A 315 2.32 -8.28 4.20
N ASN A 316 2.37 -7.25 5.06
CA ASN A 316 2.67 -5.88 4.62
C ASN A 316 4.09 -5.75 4.08
N PHE A 317 5.01 -6.64 4.45
CA PHE A 317 6.37 -6.69 3.93
C PHE A 317 6.66 -7.90 3.04
N ALA A 318 5.63 -8.49 2.41
CA ALA A 318 5.78 -9.64 1.52
C ALA A 318 6.73 -9.38 0.32
N LEU A 319 6.83 -8.13 -0.15
CA LEU A 319 7.76 -7.72 -1.23
C LEU A 319 9.17 -7.35 -0.73
N ASN A 320 9.40 -7.38 0.58
CA ASN A 320 10.70 -7.10 1.20
C ASN A 320 10.85 -7.91 2.50
N PRO A 321 10.78 -9.26 2.43
CA PRO A 321 10.68 -10.12 3.60
C PRO A 321 11.97 -10.13 4.44
N ARG A 322 13.12 -9.82 3.82
CA ARG A 322 14.41 -9.71 4.51
C ARG A 322 14.59 -8.40 5.27
N ASN A 323 13.69 -7.43 5.12
CA ASN A 323 13.71 -6.15 5.83
C ASN A 323 12.65 -6.07 6.94
N GLY A 324 11.67 -6.97 6.90
CA GLY A 324 10.51 -6.98 7.79
C GLY A 324 10.80 -7.60 9.15
N ILE A 325 10.33 -6.95 10.21
CA ILE A 325 10.39 -7.40 11.59
C ILE A 325 8.97 -7.39 12.14
N LYS A 326 8.38 -8.57 12.31
CA LYS A 326 7.04 -8.73 12.88
C LYS A 326 7.05 -8.46 14.39
N VAL A 327 6.21 -7.55 14.85
CA VAL A 327 5.96 -7.29 16.29
C VAL A 327 4.61 -7.85 16.71
N SER A 328 4.37 -7.98 18.02
CA SER A 328 3.02 -8.31 18.51
C SER A 328 2.08 -7.12 18.35
N PRO A 329 0.79 -7.34 18.02
CA PRO A 329 -0.18 -6.26 17.93
C PRO A 329 -0.43 -5.62 19.30
N TRP A 330 -0.67 -4.30 19.29
CA TRP A 330 -0.95 -3.47 20.44
C TRP A 330 -2.44 -3.20 20.57
N HIS A 331 -2.95 -3.44 21.78
CA HIS A 331 -4.30 -3.10 22.18
C HIS A 331 -4.28 -2.60 23.63
N VAL A 332 -4.82 -1.42 23.88
CA VAL A 332 -4.86 -0.77 25.20
C VAL A 332 -5.54 -1.68 26.22
N ALA A 333 -6.64 -2.34 25.83
CA ALA A 333 -7.37 -3.26 26.70
C ALA A 333 -6.54 -4.50 27.12
N LYS A 334 -5.62 -4.97 26.29
CA LYS A 334 -4.74 -6.11 26.60
C LYS A 334 -3.57 -5.68 27.50
N GLY A 335 -3.11 -4.44 27.39
CA GLY A 335 -2.05 -3.87 28.23
C GLY A 335 -2.38 -3.81 29.73
N ALA A 336 -3.67 -3.93 30.11
CA ALA A 336 -4.08 -4.01 31.51
C ALA A 336 -3.76 -5.36 32.19
N LYS A 337 -3.57 -6.44 31.42
CA LYS A 337 -3.35 -7.80 31.97
C LYS A 337 -1.87 -8.09 32.28
N ALA A 338 -0.95 -7.50 31.51
CA ALA A 338 0.49 -7.58 31.71
C ALA A 338 1.18 -6.36 31.07
N PRO A 339 2.28 -5.85 31.64
CA PRO A 339 2.97 -4.69 31.08
C PRO A 339 3.57 -5.01 29.71
N ASP A 340 3.15 -4.29 28.67
CA ASP A 340 3.76 -4.35 27.35
C ASP A 340 5.15 -3.71 27.39
N ASN A 341 6.13 -4.43 26.85
CA ASN A 341 7.52 -3.98 26.76
C ASN A 341 8.10 -4.18 25.36
N GLU A 342 7.23 -4.24 24.36
CA GLU A 342 7.62 -4.55 22.99
C GLU A 342 8.48 -3.44 22.39
N CYS A 343 8.08 -2.16 22.57
CA CYS A 343 8.89 -1.02 22.14
C CYS A 343 10.31 -1.12 22.71
N ALA A 344 10.45 -1.44 24.00
CA ALA A 344 11.77 -1.60 24.62
C ALA A 344 12.59 -2.75 24.02
N LYS A 345 11.96 -3.88 23.66
CA LYS A 345 12.62 -5.01 23.00
C LYS A 345 13.06 -4.63 21.58
N VAL A 346 12.18 -3.98 20.81
CA VAL A 346 12.47 -3.49 19.45
C VAL A 346 13.62 -2.50 19.48
N THR A 347 13.60 -1.52 20.40
CA THR A 347 14.70 -0.56 20.58
C THR A 347 16.05 -1.26 20.73
N ARG A 348 16.15 -2.23 21.66
CA ARG A 348 17.40 -2.96 21.89
C ARG A 348 17.88 -3.70 20.64
N TYR A 349 16.96 -4.35 19.93
CA TYR A 349 17.29 -5.07 18.71
C TYR A 349 17.77 -4.13 17.60
N LEU A 350 17.06 -3.03 17.35
CA LEU A 350 17.44 -2.09 16.29
C LEU A 350 18.72 -1.30 16.62
N VAL A 351 18.99 -1.00 17.89
CA VAL A 351 20.30 -0.47 18.32
C VAL A 351 21.41 -1.49 18.07
N HIS A 352 21.17 -2.78 18.38
CA HIS A 352 22.14 -3.83 18.09
C HIS A 352 22.44 -3.94 16.57
N LEU A 353 21.40 -3.92 15.72
CA LEU A 353 21.58 -3.91 14.27
C LEU A 353 22.42 -2.71 13.81
N ALA A 354 22.10 -1.51 14.30
CA ALA A 354 22.80 -0.30 13.90
C ALA A 354 24.30 -0.33 14.22
N GLY A 355 24.68 -0.93 15.35
CA GLY A 355 26.06 -0.99 15.82
C GLY A 355 26.88 -2.20 15.35
N ASN A 356 26.23 -3.30 14.96
CA ASN A 356 26.93 -4.59 14.77
C ASN A 356 26.65 -5.28 13.43
N VAL A 357 25.69 -4.79 12.63
CA VAL A 357 25.26 -5.45 11.40
C VAL A 357 25.40 -4.49 10.24
N GLU A 358 26.29 -4.77 9.29
CA GLU A 358 26.50 -3.92 8.11
C GLU A 358 25.29 -3.97 7.16
N ASP A 359 24.87 -5.17 6.78
CA ASP A 359 23.70 -5.43 5.94
C ASP A 359 22.58 -6.11 6.74
N VAL A 360 21.49 -5.38 6.98
CA VAL A 360 20.35 -5.91 7.75
C VAL A 360 19.68 -7.09 7.06
N THR A 361 19.71 -7.17 5.73
CA THR A 361 19.09 -8.27 4.97
C THR A 361 19.81 -9.61 5.15
N ALA A 362 21.05 -9.60 5.67
CA ALA A 362 21.78 -10.81 6.02
C ALA A 362 21.24 -11.50 7.30
N VAL A 363 20.43 -10.81 8.10
CA VAL A 363 19.93 -11.30 9.40
C VAL A 363 18.56 -11.99 9.26
N ASP A 364 18.36 -13.09 9.98
CA ASP A 364 17.03 -13.72 10.11
C ASP A 364 16.19 -13.00 11.18
N HIS A 365 15.46 -11.97 10.74
CA HIS A 365 14.61 -11.16 11.61
C HIS A 365 13.48 -11.93 12.30
N ARG A 366 13.08 -13.12 11.84
CA ARG A 366 12.05 -13.92 12.53
C ARG A 366 12.45 -14.31 13.96
N LYS A 367 13.76 -14.34 14.23
CA LYS A 367 14.32 -14.69 15.54
C LYS A 367 14.80 -13.47 16.32
N TRP A 368 14.40 -12.25 15.94
CA TRP A 368 14.88 -10.99 16.52
C TRP A 368 14.80 -10.95 18.06
N ARG A 369 13.77 -11.56 18.65
CA ARG A 369 13.59 -11.65 20.12
C ARG A 369 14.68 -12.45 20.83
N LYS A 370 15.35 -13.37 20.14
CA LYS A 370 16.43 -14.21 20.68
C LYS A 370 17.77 -13.48 20.71
N PHE A 371 17.91 -12.38 19.96
CA PHE A 371 19.13 -11.55 19.92
C PHE A 371 19.26 -10.59 21.10
N LEU A 372 18.29 -10.58 22.02
CA LEU A 372 18.41 -9.83 23.26
C LEU A 372 19.42 -10.55 24.16
N PRO A 373 20.58 -9.92 24.50
CA PRO A 373 21.51 -10.51 25.45
C PRO A 373 20.75 -10.85 26.73
N LYS A 374 21.00 -12.04 27.28
CA LYS A 374 20.59 -12.33 28.67
C LYS A 374 21.34 -11.31 29.55
N LYS A 375 20.56 -10.65 30.40
CA LYS A 375 20.97 -9.54 31.28
C LYS A 375 22.38 -9.66 31.83
#